data_AF-A0A1H6F666-F1
#
_entry.id   AF-A0A1H6F666-F1
#
_cell.length_a   1.000
_cell.length_b   1.000
_cell.length_c   1.000
_cell.angle_alpha   90.00
_cell.angle_beta   90.00
_cell.angle_gamma   90.00
#
_symmetry.space_group_name_H-M   'P 1'
#
loop_
_entity.id
_entity.type
_entity.pdbx_description
1 polymer ?
#
loop_
_entity_poly.entity_id
_entity_poly.type
_entity_poly.pdbx_seq_one_letter_code
_entity_poly.pdbx_strand_id
1 'polypeptide(L)'
;MKKRSSREINIFSMSALDLFASALGAFILLTIMLFPSYLDDIKNKEKIIELETELEEIKKRIKNNTVQLDSKVALLKNCEASLSSVAECTKQQENLKVKLKNCQQQHQSCLTQLGHTFLIVVLKWQTQEQDIDLYVIDNKGRKFYYKRHNRNQAHYLGSLAELSVDTKVGPGIEIWETPSAEPGIYKIYADLYDRVGLPDNPVVSTSLYYRDGFKKLPQRTLSAEETLVLIAKIQVKKNGKIIIH
;
A
#
# COMPACT_ATOMS: atom_id res chain seq x y z
N MET A 1 16.88 147.36 -15.06
CA MET A 1 16.87 145.88 -14.89
C MET A 1 15.58 145.30 -15.48
N LYS A 2 15.68 144.39 -16.44
CA LYS A 2 14.62 143.40 -16.73
C LYS A 2 15.23 142.17 -17.39
N LYS A 3 15.04 141.02 -16.73
CA LYS A 3 15.60 139.69 -16.98
C LYS A 3 14.86 139.01 -18.14
N ARG A 4 15.55 138.28 -19.03
CA ARG A 4 14.95 137.29 -19.95
C ARG A 4 15.67 135.95 -19.80
N SER A 5 14.87 134.88 -19.71
CA SER A 5 15.19 133.56 -19.16
C SER A 5 15.51 132.52 -20.24
N SER A 6 16.54 131.71 -19.97
CA SER A 6 16.77 130.29 -20.32
C SER A 6 15.96 129.66 -21.48
N ARG A 7 16.60 129.41 -22.63
CA ARG A 7 16.07 128.55 -23.72
C ARG A 7 16.93 127.34 -24.12
N GLU A 8 18.13 127.19 -23.58
CA GLU A 8 19.07 126.16 -24.07
C GLU A 8 18.93 124.77 -23.41
N ILE A 9 18.29 124.67 -22.24
CA ILE A 9 18.11 123.38 -21.52
C ILE A 9 16.95 122.54 -22.07
N ASN A 10 16.04 123.11 -22.87
CA ASN A 10 14.88 122.37 -23.41
C ASN A 10 15.17 121.54 -24.67
N ILE A 11 16.21 121.89 -25.43
CA ILE A 11 16.50 121.22 -26.72
C ILE A 11 17.22 119.88 -26.49
N PHE A 12 18.09 119.80 -25.47
CA PHE A 12 18.70 118.52 -25.07
C PHE A 12 17.71 117.55 -24.39
N SER A 13 16.66 118.07 -23.75
CA SER A 13 15.61 117.26 -23.13
C SER A 13 14.64 116.62 -24.14
N MET A 14 14.44 117.24 -25.31
CA MET A 14 13.51 116.74 -26.33
C MET A 14 14.17 115.68 -27.22
N SER A 15 15.43 115.90 -27.64
CA SER A 15 16.19 114.92 -28.43
C SER A 15 16.60 113.68 -27.64
N ALA A 16 16.90 113.83 -26.33
CA ALA A 16 17.14 112.68 -25.46
C ALA A 16 15.86 111.87 -25.25
N LEU A 17 14.70 112.52 -25.14
CA LEU A 17 13.40 111.86 -25.02
C LEU A 17 13.05 111.06 -26.28
N ASP A 18 13.32 111.58 -27.48
CA ASP A 18 13.14 110.84 -28.74
C ASP A 18 14.10 109.65 -28.88
N LEU A 19 15.34 109.79 -28.40
CA LEU A 19 16.29 108.67 -28.36
C LEU A 19 15.85 107.57 -27.38
N PHE A 20 15.36 107.96 -26.20
CA PHE A 20 14.77 107.01 -25.25
C PHE A 20 13.48 106.39 -25.80
N ALA A 21 12.63 107.16 -26.48
CA ALA A 21 11.42 106.66 -27.10
C ALA A 21 11.72 105.67 -28.25
N SER A 22 12.75 105.93 -29.07
CA SER A 22 13.16 105.01 -30.14
C SER A 22 13.85 103.75 -29.59
N ALA A 23 14.70 103.88 -28.58
CA ALA A 23 15.33 102.74 -27.90
C ALA A 23 14.28 101.87 -27.19
N LEU A 24 13.28 102.49 -26.56
CA LEU A 24 12.16 101.80 -25.90
C LEU A 24 11.23 101.15 -26.93
N GLY A 25 10.96 101.82 -28.06
CA GLY A 25 10.23 101.23 -29.19
C GLY A 25 10.94 100.02 -29.81
N ALA A 26 12.27 100.11 -30.00
CA ALA A 26 13.08 98.99 -30.48
C ALA A 26 13.10 97.83 -29.47
N PHE A 27 13.18 98.12 -28.17
CA PHE A 27 13.08 97.12 -27.11
C PHE A 27 11.72 96.42 -27.10
N ILE A 28 10.62 97.16 -27.27
CA ILE A 28 9.26 96.59 -27.35
C ILE A 28 9.14 95.67 -28.58
N LEU A 29 9.63 96.08 -29.75
CA LEU A 29 9.62 95.26 -30.96
C LEU A 29 10.44 93.97 -30.80
N LEU A 30 11.64 94.07 -30.24
CA LEU A 30 12.47 92.91 -29.88
C LEU A 30 11.75 91.99 -28.89
N THR A 31 11.07 92.55 -27.90
CA THR A 31 10.31 91.78 -26.91
C THR A 31 9.15 91.04 -27.59
N ILE A 32 8.34 91.69 -28.43
CA ILE A 32 7.23 91.05 -29.14
C ILE A 32 7.74 89.94 -30.08
N MET A 33 8.91 90.12 -30.69
CA MET A 33 9.51 89.14 -31.59
C MET A 33 10.12 87.93 -30.85
N LEU A 34 10.74 88.15 -29.68
CA LEU A 34 11.44 87.12 -28.93
C LEU A 34 10.57 86.40 -27.89
N PHE A 35 9.53 87.05 -27.36
CA PHE A 35 8.70 86.50 -26.29
C PHE A 35 7.96 85.20 -26.65
N PRO A 36 7.37 85.04 -27.85
CA PRO A 36 6.76 83.77 -28.25
C PRO A 36 7.76 82.61 -28.28
N SER A 37 8.97 82.87 -28.81
CA SER A 37 10.07 81.90 -28.86
C SER A 37 10.50 81.47 -27.45
N TYR A 38 10.54 82.42 -26.51
CA TYR A 38 10.86 82.14 -25.11
C TYR A 38 9.79 81.26 -24.43
N LEU A 39 8.51 81.50 -24.71
CA LEU A 39 7.40 80.69 -24.19
C LEU A 39 7.39 79.26 -24.75
N ASP A 40 7.71 79.09 -26.03
CA ASP A 40 7.81 77.77 -26.66
C ASP A 40 9.01 76.97 -26.11
N ASP A 41 10.14 77.64 -25.84
CA ASP A 41 11.32 77.00 -25.23
C ASP A 41 11.03 76.52 -23.79
N ILE A 42 10.23 77.28 -23.03
CA ILE A 42 9.76 76.87 -21.69
C ILE A 42 8.84 75.65 -21.78
N LYS A 43 7.83 75.68 -22.67
CA LYS A 43 6.90 74.55 -22.87
C LYS A 43 7.63 73.27 -23.33
N ASN A 44 8.62 73.42 -24.21
CA ASN A 44 9.42 72.30 -24.66
C ASN A 44 10.28 71.72 -23.52
N LYS A 45 10.84 72.57 -22.65
CA LYS A 45 11.55 72.13 -21.44
C LYS A 45 10.64 71.39 -20.47
N GLU A 46 9.44 71.89 -20.21
CA GLU A 46 8.45 71.21 -19.36
C GLU A 46 8.11 69.82 -19.92
N LYS A 47 7.89 69.73 -21.23
CA LYS A 47 7.59 68.47 -21.91
C LYS A 47 8.76 67.48 -21.90
N ILE A 48 10.00 67.98 -21.99
CA ILE A 48 11.22 67.16 -21.85
C ILE A 48 11.31 66.60 -20.43
N ILE A 49 11.07 67.43 -19.41
CA ILE A 49 11.08 66.99 -18.01
C ILE A 49 10.00 65.92 -17.78
N GLU A 50 8.79 66.12 -18.30
CA GLU A 50 7.70 65.14 -18.19
C GLU A 50 8.07 63.81 -18.87
N LEU A 51 8.61 63.85 -20.09
CA LEU A 51 9.08 62.66 -20.80
C LEU A 51 10.23 61.95 -20.07
N GLU A 52 11.16 62.69 -19.46
CA GLU A 52 12.23 62.11 -18.64
C GLU A 52 11.68 61.39 -17.41
N THR A 53 10.66 61.96 -16.76
CA THR A 53 9.99 61.31 -15.63
C THR A 53 9.26 60.04 -16.03
N GLU A 54 8.53 60.05 -17.16
CA GLU A 54 7.87 58.86 -17.69
C GLU A 54 8.88 57.77 -18.08
N LEU A 55 10.01 58.14 -18.69
CA LEU A 55 11.07 57.19 -19.03
C LEU A 55 11.65 56.52 -17.78
N GLU A 56 11.87 57.27 -16.71
CA GLU A 56 12.35 56.70 -15.45
C GLU A 56 11.32 55.78 -14.78
N GLU A 57 10.03 56.11 -14.84
CA GLU A 57 8.97 55.22 -14.36
C GLU A 57 8.87 53.94 -15.19
N ILE A 58 8.95 54.04 -16.51
CA ILE A 58 8.94 52.89 -17.43
C ILE A 58 10.15 52.00 -17.16
N LYS A 59 11.36 52.56 -17.01
CA LYS A 59 12.56 51.79 -16.65
C LYS A 59 12.39 51.06 -15.32
N LYS A 60 11.83 51.72 -14.30
CA LYS A 60 11.53 51.08 -13.01
C LYS A 60 10.53 49.94 -13.15
N ARG A 61 9.46 50.13 -13.93
CA ARG A 61 8.48 49.06 -14.21
C ARG A 61 9.10 47.88 -14.94
N ILE A 62 9.91 48.13 -15.97
CA ILE A 62 10.63 47.07 -16.69
C ILE A 62 11.51 46.28 -15.73
N LYS A 63 12.30 46.95 -14.89
CA LYS A 63 13.17 46.31 -13.90
C LYS A 63 12.38 45.45 -12.89
N ASN A 64 11.24 45.94 -12.42
CA ASN A 64 10.39 45.17 -11.51
C ASN A 64 9.78 43.94 -12.21
N ASN A 65 9.31 44.11 -13.45
CA ASN A 65 8.73 43.02 -14.23
C ASN A 65 9.77 41.95 -14.57
N THR A 66 11.02 42.30 -14.87
CA THR A 66 12.09 41.33 -15.11
C THR A 66 12.40 40.50 -13.86
N VAL A 67 12.46 41.14 -12.68
CA VAL A 67 12.66 40.42 -11.40
C VAL A 67 11.49 39.47 -11.11
N GLN A 68 10.25 39.90 -11.37
CA GLN A 68 9.08 39.03 -11.23
C GLN A 68 9.13 37.85 -12.22
N LEU A 69 9.53 38.08 -13.47
CA LEU A 69 9.67 37.04 -14.47
C LEU A 69 10.70 35.99 -14.05
N ASP A 70 11.87 36.42 -13.57
CA ASP A 70 12.93 35.53 -13.09
C ASP A 70 12.46 34.67 -11.91
N SER A 71 11.70 35.26 -10.98
CA SER A 71 11.12 34.53 -9.85
C SER A 71 10.08 33.48 -10.31
N LYS A 72 9.25 33.81 -11.30
CA LYS A 72 8.29 32.86 -11.89
C LYS A 72 8.98 31.73 -12.65
N VAL A 73 10.05 32.03 -13.38
CA VAL A 73 10.85 31.00 -14.09
C VAL A 73 11.51 30.07 -13.09
N ALA A 74 12.04 30.58 -11.98
CA ALA A 74 12.60 29.74 -10.91
C ALA A 74 11.53 28.83 -10.28
N LEU A 75 10.32 29.35 -10.04
CA LEU A 75 9.20 28.56 -9.53
C LEU A 75 8.77 27.46 -10.51
N LEU A 76 8.72 27.75 -11.82
CA LEU A 76 8.38 26.76 -12.85
C LEU A 76 9.38 25.60 -12.87
N LYS A 77 10.69 25.88 -12.82
CA LYS A 77 11.73 24.84 -12.74
C LYS A 77 11.56 23.94 -11.52
N ASN A 78 11.22 24.52 -10.36
CA ASN A 78 10.96 23.74 -9.14
C ASN A 78 9.68 22.89 -9.26
N CYS A 79 8.66 23.40 -9.94
CA CYS A 79 7.40 22.69 -10.19
C CYS A 79 7.62 21.49 -11.13
N GLU A 80 8.40 21.67 -12.19
CA GLU A 80 8.80 20.60 -13.11
C GLU A 80 9.60 19.49 -12.40
N ALA A 81 10.54 19.87 -11.53
CA ALA A 81 11.30 18.91 -10.72
C ALA A 81 10.37 18.11 -9.78
N SER A 82 9.38 18.78 -9.19
CA SER A 82 8.38 18.14 -8.31
C SER A 82 7.44 17.21 -9.10
N LEU A 83 7.07 17.56 -10.34
CA LEU A 83 6.29 16.69 -11.22
C LEU A 83 7.05 15.41 -11.58
N SER A 84 8.36 15.51 -11.85
CA SER A 84 9.20 14.34 -12.12
C SER A 84 9.28 13.41 -10.91
N SER A 85 9.45 13.96 -9.70
CA SER A 85 9.50 13.15 -8.47
C SER A 85 8.15 12.48 -8.16
N VAL A 86 7.03 13.16 -8.42
CA VAL A 86 5.69 12.57 -8.31
C VAL A 86 5.52 11.41 -9.31
N ALA A 87 5.98 11.57 -10.55
CA ALA A 87 5.92 10.52 -11.56
C ALA A 87 6.78 9.29 -11.20
N GLU A 88 7.91 9.48 -10.51
CA GLU A 88 8.70 8.37 -9.97
C GLU A 88 7.99 7.70 -8.79
N CYS A 89 7.42 8.49 -7.88
CA CYS A 89 6.67 8.01 -6.72
C CYS A 89 5.47 7.15 -7.16
N THR A 90 4.73 7.57 -8.20
CA THR A 90 3.59 6.79 -8.72
C THR A 90 4.04 5.46 -9.33
N LYS A 91 5.14 5.45 -10.10
CA LYS A 91 5.75 4.20 -10.61
C LYS A 91 6.17 3.26 -9.48
N GLN A 92 6.79 3.79 -8.43
CA GLN A 92 7.16 3.01 -7.26
C GLN A 92 5.92 2.44 -6.54
N GLN A 93 4.86 3.24 -6.42
CA GLN A 93 3.60 2.80 -5.80
C GLN A 93 2.94 1.67 -6.59
N GLU A 94 2.94 1.73 -7.92
CA GLU A 94 2.43 0.65 -8.77
C GLU A 94 3.25 -0.63 -8.61
N ASN A 95 4.58 -0.52 -8.61
CA ASN A 95 5.47 -1.65 -8.39
C ASN A 95 5.23 -2.31 -7.01
N LEU A 96 5.05 -1.50 -5.97
CA LEU A 96 4.75 -2.01 -4.63
C LEU A 96 3.38 -2.70 -4.57
N LYS A 97 2.36 -2.16 -5.24
CA LYS A 97 1.04 -2.81 -5.33
C LYS A 97 1.13 -4.18 -6.00
N VAL A 98 1.90 -4.30 -7.09
CA VAL A 98 2.11 -5.59 -7.76
C VAL A 98 2.83 -6.58 -6.84
N LYS A 99 3.92 -6.15 -6.19
CA LYS A 99 4.65 -7.01 -5.23
C LYS A 99 3.76 -7.48 -4.08
N LEU A 100 2.93 -6.58 -3.54
CA LEU A 100 2.01 -6.90 -2.45
C LEU A 100 0.96 -7.93 -2.90
N LYS A 101 0.37 -7.76 -4.09
CA LYS A 101 -0.57 -8.73 -4.67
C LYS A 101 0.08 -10.11 -4.85
N ASN A 102 1.30 -10.16 -5.38
CA ASN A 102 2.04 -11.41 -5.56
C ASN A 102 2.34 -12.09 -4.22
N CYS A 103 2.78 -11.32 -3.23
CA CYS A 103 3.04 -11.83 -1.88
C CYS A 103 1.77 -12.40 -1.23
N GLN A 104 0.62 -11.73 -1.38
CA GLN A 104 -0.67 -12.23 -0.89
C GLN A 104 -1.08 -13.54 -1.57
N GLN A 105 -0.91 -13.64 -2.89
CA GLN A 105 -1.19 -14.87 -3.62
C GLN A 105 -0.28 -16.02 -3.17
N GLN A 106 1.02 -15.78 -3.03
CA GLN A 106 1.97 -16.77 -2.52
C GLN A 106 1.61 -17.23 -1.10
N HIS A 107 1.23 -16.29 -0.23
CA HIS A 107 0.78 -16.60 1.12
C HIS A 107 -0.45 -17.51 1.11
N GLN A 108 -1.46 -17.19 0.29
CA GLN A 108 -2.66 -18.01 0.18
C GLN A 108 -2.38 -19.42 -0.38
N SER A 109 -1.49 -19.53 -1.36
CA SER A 109 -1.04 -20.81 -1.90
C SER A 109 -0.30 -21.63 -0.83
N CYS A 110 0.58 -21.00 -0.06
CA CYS A 110 1.28 -21.64 1.05
C CYS A 110 0.29 -22.13 2.12
N LEU A 111 -0.69 -21.31 2.51
CA LEU A 111 -1.74 -21.72 3.45
C LEU A 111 -2.56 -22.91 2.93
N THR A 112 -2.83 -22.96 1.63
CA THR A 112 -3.56 -24.07 1.01
C THR A 112 -2.72 -25.36 1.05
N GLN A 113 -1.42 -25.27 0.73
CA GLN A 113 -0.48 -26.39 0.86
C GLN A 113 -0.36 -26.89 2.31
N LEU A 114 -0.27 -25.96 3.26
CA LEU A 114 -0.30 -26.26 4.70
C LEU A 114 -1.67 -26.75 5.18
N GLY A 115 -2.74 -26.66 4.38
CA GLY A 115 -4.01 -27.29 4.68
C GLY A 115 -3.98 -28.82 4.48
N HIS A 116 -3.16 -29.30 3.56
CA HIS A 116 -3.04 -30.72 3.27
C HIS A 116 -2.27 -31.43 4.39
N THR A 117 -2.93 -32.40 5.02
CA THR A 117 -2.36 -33.29 6.02
C THR A 117 -2.82 -34.71 5.72
N PHE A 118 -2.09 -35.70 6.23
CA PHE A 118 -2.47 -37.10 6.20
C PHE A 118 -2.69 -37.58 7.63
N LEU A 119 -3.40 -38.69 7.79
CA LEU A 119 -3.48 -39.40 9.07
C LEU A 119 -3.17 -40.87 8.84
N ILE A 120 -2.36 -41.45 9.72
CA ILE A 120 -2.17 -42.90 9.83
C ILE A 120 -2.40 -43.27 11.29
N VAL A 121 -3.35 -44.16 11.52
CA VAL A 121 -3.68 -44.72 12.83
C VAL A 121 -3.14 -46.14 12.87
N VAL A 122 -2.23 -46.39 13.80
CA VAL A 122 -1.62 -47.70 13.99
C VAL A 122 -2.02 -48.21 15.37
N LEU A 123 -2.77 -49.30 15.43
CA LEU A 123 -3.16 -49.97 16.67
C LEU A 123 -2.35 -51.27 16.79
N LYS A 124 -1.82 -51.55 17.98
CA LYS A 124 -1.02 -52.75 18.28
C LYS A 124 -1.48 -53.39 19.57
N TRP A 125 -1.40 -54.72 19.64
CA TRP A 125 -1.60 -55.51 20.85
C TRP A 125 -0.56 -56.61 20.94
N GLN A 126 -0.41 -57.22 22.12
CA GLN A 126 0.63 -58.21 22.40
C GLN A 126 0.08 -59.55 22.90
N THR A 127 -1.22 -59.63 23.19
CA THR A 127 -1.86 -60.89 23.55
C THR A 127 -1.88 -61.83 22.35
N GLN A 128 -1.64 -63.11 22.63
CA GLN A 128 -1.68 -64.19 21.63
C GLN A 128 -3.14 -64.54 21.34
N GLU A 129 -3.42 -65.09 20.16
CA GLU A 129 -4.70 -65.73 19.83
C GLU A 129 -5.94 -64.87 20.10
N GLN A 130 -5.84 -63.53 20.01
CA GLN A 130 -6.99 -62.63 20.15
C GLN A 130 -7.15 -61.78 18.90
N ASP A 131 -8.40 -61.59 18.47
CA ASP A 131 -8.78 -60.76 17.34
C ASP A 131 -9.21 -59.37 17.83
N ILE A 132 -8.50 -58.33 17.40
CA ILE A 132 -8.75 -56.95 17.80
C ILE A 132 -8.93 -56.09 16.56
N ASP A 133 -10.14 -55.58 16.40
CA ASP A 133 -10.51 -54.75 15.26
C ASP A 133 -10.24 -53.26 15.53
N LEU A 134 -9.73 -52.57 14.51
CA LEU A 134 -9.66 -51.12 14.47
C LEU A 134 -10.90 -50.54 13.78
N TYR A 135 -11.56 -49.63 14.48
CA TYR A 135 -12.68 -48.88 13.96
C TYR A 135 -12.34 -47.40 13.87
N VAL A 136 -12.34 -46.84 12.66
CA VAL A 136 -12.18 -45.40 12.44
C VAL A 136 -13.44 -44.83 11.84
N ILE A 137 -13.98 -43.78 12.46
CA ILE A 137 -15.08 -42.98 11.92
C ILE A 137 -14.49 -41.64 11.49
N ASP A 138 -14.64 -41.31 10.21
CA ASP A 138 -14.13 -40.04 9.69
C ASP A 138 -15.06 -38.85 9.92
N ASN A 139 -14.62 -37.68 9.46
CA ASN A 139 -15.38 -36.43 9.56
C ASN A 139 -16.74 -36.44 8.83
N LYS A 140 -16.94 -37.33 7.85
CA LYS A 140 -18.19 -37.53 7.10
C LYS A 140 -19.05 -38.65 7.68
N GLY A 141 -18.62 -39.28 8.79
CA GLY A 141 -19.32 -40.38 9.43
C GLY A 141 -19.13 -41.73 8.74
N ARG A 142 -18.21 -41.85 7.78
CA ARG A 142 -17.86 -43.12 7.12
C ARG A 142 -17.10 -43.97 8.13
N LYS A 143 -17.46 -45.25 8.21
CA LYS A 143 -16.91 -46.20 9.20
C LYS A 143 -15.97 -47.19 8.50
N PHE A 144 -14.70 -47.17 8.89
CA PHE A 144 -13.66 -48.05 8.39
C PHE A 144 -13.38 -49.12 9.44
N TYR A 145 -13.55 -50.38 9.04
CA TYR A 145 -13.38 -51.59 9.86
C TYR A 145 -13.30 -52.79 8.92
N TYR A 146 -13.07 -54.00 9.45
CA TYR A 146 -12.88 -55.23 8.67
C TYR A 146 -13.83 -55.37 7.46
N LYS A 147 -15.15 -55.20 7.65
CA LYS A 147 -16.15 -55.37 6.57
C LYS A 147 -16.26 -54.17 5.62
N ARG A 148 -15.76 -52.98 5.99
CA ARG A 148 -15.83 -51.74 5.19
C ARG A 148 -14.48 -51.02 5.16
N HIS A 149 -13.45 -51.73 4.70
CA HIS A 149 -12.05 -51.31 4.76
C HIS A 149 -11.61 -50.35 3.64
N ASN A 150 -12.32 -50.30 2.51
CA ASN A 150 -12.04 -49.42 1.35
C ASN A 150 -10.71 -49.60 0.58
N ARG A 151 -9.93 -50.68 0.82
CA ARG A 151 -8.67 -51.00 0.09
C ARG A 151 -8.76 -50.96 -1.44
N ASN A 152 -9.92 -51.33 -1.98
CA ASN A 152 -10.18 -51.34 -3.43
C ASN A 152 -11.12 -50.19 -3.85
N GLN A 153 -11.28 -49.17 -3.01
CA GLN A 153 -12.19 -48.02 -3.19
C GLN A 153 -13.68 -48.38 -3.40
N ALA A 154 -14.07 -49.62 -3.10
CA ALA A 154 -15.41 -50.13 -3.36
C ALA A 154 -16.47 -49.67 -2.34
N HIS A 155 -16.07 -49.36 -1.11
CA HIS A 155 -17.01 -49.07 -0.02
C HIS A 155 -17.36 -47.59 0.08
N TYR A 156 -16.40 -46.71 -0.18
CA TYR A 156 -16.56 -45.27 -0.04
C TYR A 156 -15.96 -44.54 -1.24
N LEU A 157 -16.74 -44.41 -2.31
CA LEU A 157 -16.36 -43.68 -3.52
C LEU A 157 -15.91 -42.25 -3.19
N GLY A 158 -14.77 -41.86 -3.76
CA GLY A 158 -14.14 -40.56 -3.51
C GLY A 158 -13.42 -40.43 -2.15
N SER A 159 -13.39 -41.50 -1.34
CA SER A 159 -12.51 -41.58 -0.18
C SER A 159 -11.21 -42.27 -0.57
N LEU A 160 -10.08 -41.64 -0.26
CA LEU A 160 -8.77 -42.31 -0.26
C LEU A 160 -8.41 -42.90 1.10
N ALA A 161 -9.30 -42.77 2.09
CA ALA A 161 -9.10 -43.41 3.39
C ALA A 161 -9.38 -44.90 3.31
N GLU A 162 -8.58 -45.71 4.00
CA GLU A 162 -8.73 -47.16 4.06
C GLU A 162 -8.15 -47.78 5.33
N LEU A 163 -8.69 -48.94 5.73
CA LEU A 163 -8.07 -49.85 6.68
C LEU A 163 -7.15 -50.78 5.88
N SER A 164 -5.86 -50.49 5.84
CA SER A 164 -4.86 -51.12 4.96
C SER A 164 -4.34 -52.46 5.51
N VAL A 165 -4.09 -52.54 6.81
CA VAL A 165 -3.62 -53.76 7.49
C VAL A 165 -4.64 -54.20 8.53
N ASP A 166 -4.93 -55.51 8.53
CA ASP A 166 -5.92 -56.18 9.37
C ASP A 166 -5.40 -57.56 9.78
N THR A 167 -5.16 -57.76 11.07
CA THR A 167 -4.57 -58.95 11.68
C THR A 167 -5.57 -59.64 12.59
N LYS A 168 -6.07 -60.81 12.18
CA LYS A 168 -7.12 -61.53 12.93
C LYS A 168 -6.66 -62.31 14.15
N VAL A 169 -5.35 -62.57 14.27
CA VAL A 169 -4.80 -63.42 15.33
C VAL A 169 -3.59 -62.74 15.94
N GLY A 170 -3.71 -62.39 17.21
CA GLY A 170 -2.67 -61.68 17.96
C GLY A 170 -1.40 -62.51 18.22
N PRO A 171 -0.26 -61.83 18.51
CA PRO A 171 -0.08 -60.39 18.61
C PRO A 171 -0.12 -59.72 17.23
N GLY A 172 -0.86 -58.62 17.12
CA GLY A 172 -1.20 -58.04 15.83
C GLY A 172 -1.07 -56.54 15.74
N ILE A 173 -1.32 -56.05 14.53
CA ILE A 173 -1.34 -54.65 14.15
C ILE A 173 -2.51 -54.38 13.21
N GLU A 174 -3.21 -53.29 13.46
CA GLU A 174 -4.21 -52.71 12.57
C GLU A 174 -3.69 -51.37 12.07
N ILE A 175 -3.87 -51.09 10.78
CA ILE A 175 -3.50 -49.80 10.19
C ILE A 175 -4.67 -49.23 9.41
N TRP A 176 -5.09 -48.02 9.78
CA TRP A 176 -5.96 -47.18 8.97
C TRP A 176 -5.19 -45.94 8.51
N GLU A 177 -5.38 -45.54 7.27
CA GLU A 177 -4.70 -44.38 6.71
C GLU A 177 -5.61 -43.55 5.81
N THR A 178 -5.28 -42.26 5.70
CA THR A 178 -5.82 -41.37 4.70
C THR A 178 -4.73 -40.40 4.22
N PRO A 179 -4.41 -40.39 2.91
CA PRO A 179 -3.35 -39.55 2.36
C PRO A 179 -3.75 -38.06 2.32
N SER A 180 -5.05 -37.77 2.42
CA SER A 180 -5.57 -36.40 2.49
C SER A 180 -6.72 -36.33 3.49
N ALA A 181 -6.38 -36.03 4.74
CA ALA A 181 -7.35 -35.90 5.81
C ALA A 181 -8.06 -34.55 5.70
N GLU A 182 -9.38 -34.59 5.56
CA GLU A 182 -10.21 -33.40 5.51
C GLU A 182 -10.39 -32.80 6.92
N PRO A 183 -10.56 -31.47 7.03
CA PRO A 183 -10.88 -30.85 8.31
C PRO A 183 -12.16 -31.42 8.92
N GLY A 184 -12.11 -31.69 10.23
CA GLY A 184 -13.24 -32.28 10.95
C GLY A 184 -12.81 -33.15 12.12
N ILE A 185 -13.73 -33.96 12.62
CA ILE A 185 -13.52 -34.83 13.77
C ILE A 185 -13.50 -36.28 13.32
N TYR A 186 -12.42 -36.98 13.64
CA TYR A 186 -12.25 -38.40 13.47
C TYR A 186 -12.34 -39.06 14.85
N LYS A 187 -12.92 -40.26 14.90
CA LYS A 187 -13.04 -41.04 16.12
C LYS A 187 -12.39 -42.39 15.92
N ILE A 188 -11.51 -42.75 16.84
CA ILE A 188 -10.76 -44.00 16.80
C ILE A 188 -11.26 -44.89 17.92
N TYR A 189 -11.68 -46.09 17.57
CA TYR A 189 -12.16 -47.11 18.49
C TYR A 189 -11.36 -48.39 18.29
N ALA A 190 -11.29 -49.18 19.35
CA ALA A 190 -10.86 -50.56 19.31
C ALA A 190 -12.02 -51.46 19.73
N ASP A 191 -12.09 -52.64 19.14
CA ASP A 191 -13.04 -53.68 19.51
C ASP A 191 -12.28 -54.97 19.78
N LEU A 192 -12.59 -55.64 20.87
CA LEU A 192 -12.11 -57.01 21.10
C LEU A 192 -13.13 -57.92 20.42
N TYR A 193 -12.83 -58.39 19.22
CA TYR A 193 -13.78 -59.15 18.42
C TYR A 193 -13.94 -60.57 18.96
N ASP A 194 -12.82 -61.25 19.24
CA ASP A 194 -12.82 -62.62 19.75
C ASP A 194 -11.60 -62.87 20.65
N ARG A 195 -11.83 -63.45 21.84
CA ARG A 195 -10.77 -63.89 22.76
C ARG A 195 -10.17 -65.25 22.40
N VAL A 196 -10.83 -66.01 21.53
CA VAL A 196 -10.48 -67.40 21.16
C VAL A 196 -10.23 -68.27 22.41
N GLY A 197 -11.06 -68.07 23.44
CA GLY A 197 -10.99 -68.82 24.70
C GLY A 197 -9.95 -68.33 25.72
N LEU A 198 -9.22 -67.23 25.46
CA LEU A 198 -8.27 -66.65 26.42
C LEU A 198 -8.94 -65.66 27.39
N PRO A 199 -8.72 -65.80 28.71
CA PRO A 199 -9.35 -64.93 29.72
C PRO A 199 -8.74 -63.53 29.81
N ASP A 200 -7.54 -63.33 29.25
CA ASP A 200 -6.78 -62.10 29.42
C ASP A 200 -7.42 -60.91 28.68
N ASN A 201 -7.45 -59.76 29.32
CA ASN A 201 -7.92 -58.52 28.71
C ASN A 201 -6.77 -57.83 27.96
N PRO A 202 -6.82 -57.72 26.63
CA PRO A 202 -5.74 -57.10 25.88
C PRO A 202 -5.63 -55.62 26.21
N VAL A 203 -4.37 -55.15 26.30
CA VAL A 203 -4.05 -53.73 26.32
C VAL A 203 -3.63 -53.33 24.91
N VAL A 204 -4.40 -52.41 24.32
CA VAL A 204 -4.09 -51.85 23.01
C VAL A 204 -3.26 -50.58 23.14
N SER A 205 -2.28 -50.46 22.26
CA SER A 205 -1.42 -49.29 22.12
C SER A 205 -1.59 -48.68 20.75
N THR A 206 -2.13 -47.47 20.69
CA THR A 206 -2.42 -46.79 19.42
C THR A 206 -1.50 -45.58 19.22
N SER A 207 -0.99 -45.43 18.01
CA SER A 207 -0.16 -44.31 17.59
C SER A 207 -0.79 -43.61 16.39
N LEU A 208 -0.76 -42.28 16.40
CA LEU A 208 -1.21 -41.43 15.31
C LEU A 208 -0.01 -40.79 14.64
N TYR A 209 0.13 -40.98 13.33
CA TYR A 209 1.09 -40.26 12.49
C TYR A 209 0.35 -39.26 11.63
N TYR A 210 0.94 -38.08 11.46
CA TYR A 210 0.39 -36.97 10.68
C TYR A 210 1.55 -36.13 10.14
N ARG A 211 1.26 -35.15 9.29
CA ARG A 211 2.30 -34.34 8.62
C ARG A 211 3.36 -33.77 9.58
N ASP A 212 2.91 -33.22 10.69
CA ASP A 212 3.77 -32.48 11.62
C ASP A 212 4.40 -33.37 12.71
N GLY A 213 4.24 -34.71 12.63
CA GLY A 213 4.90 -35.66 13.52
C GLY A 213 4.05 -36.87 13.91
N PHE A 214 4.28 -37.37 15.12
CA PHE A 214 3.55 -38.52 15.65
C PHE A 214 3.14 -38.30 17.11
N LYS A 215 2.09 -38.99 17.55
CA LYS A 215 1.62 -38.95 18.93
C LYS A 215 1.11 -40.32 19.37
N LYS A 216 1.57 -40.77 20.54
CA LYS A 216 1.00 -41.94 21.22
C LYS A 216 -0.34 -41.56 21.85
N LEU A 217 -1.36 -42.37 21.61
CA LEU A 217 -2.68 -42.21 22.21
C LEU A 217 -2.75 -42.96 23.55
N PRO A 218 -3.73 -42.66 24.42
CA PRO A 218 -3.92 -43.39 25.67
C PRO A 218 -4.10 -44.88 25.41
N GLN A 219 -3.38 -45.71 26.17
CA GLN A 219 -3.61 -47.14 26.17
C GLN A 219 -5.01 -47.45 26.72
N ARG A 220 -5.62 -48.51 26.19
CA ARG A 220 -6.94 -48.98 26.62
C ARG A 220 -6.88 -50.48 26.87
N THR A 221 -7.48 -50.90 27.97
CA THR A 221 -7.75 -52.31 28.24
C THR A 221 -9.12 -52.65 27.69
N LEU A 222 -9.23 -53.70 26.88
CA LEU A 222 -10.51 -54.17 26.35
C LEU A 222 -11.01 -55.31 27.23
N SER A 223 -12.13 -55.09 27.92
CA SER A 223 -12.65 -56.02 28.93
C SER A 223 -13.88 -56.80 28.49
N ALA A 224 -14.56 -56.38 27.42
CA ALA A 224 -15.74 -57.03 26.88
C ALA A 224 -15.55 -57.26 25.38
N GLU A 225 -16.01 -58.41 24.88
CA GLU A 225 -16.06 -58.69 23.45
C GLU A 225 -17.15 -57.85 22.77
N GLU A 226 -16.98 -57.60 21.47
CA GLU A 226 -17.92 -56.87 20.59
C GLU A 226 -18.36 -55.50 21.15
N THR A 227 -17.46 -54.84 21.89
CA THR A 227 -17.72 -53.57 22.55
C THR A 227 -16.71 -52.53 22.08
N LEU A 228 -17.20 -51.53 21.34
CA LEU A 228 -16.39 -50.41 20.87
C LEU A 228 -15.88 -49.53 22.02
N VAL A 229 -14.57 -49.58 22.27
CA VAL A 229 -13.89 -48.71 23.24
C VAL A 229 -13.30 -47.51 22.52
N LEU A 230 -13.72 -46.30 22.91
CA LEU A 230 -13.15 -45.07 22.35
C LEU A 230 -11.70 -44.88 22.84
N ILE A 231 -10.78 -44.83 21.89
CA ILE A 231 -9.36 -44.54 22.16
C ILE A 231 -9.17 -43.02 22.23
N ALA A 232 -9.53 -42.30 21.16
CA ALA A 232 -9.34 -40.86 21.06
C ALA A 232 -10.28 -40.20 20.05
N LYS A 233 -10.48 -38.88 20.19
CA LYS A 233 -11.09 -38.04 19.15
C LYS A 233 -10.01 -37.13 18.56
N ILE A 234 -9.83 -37.21 17.24
CA ILE A 234 -8.82 -36.42 16.52
C ILE A 234 -9.53 -35.31 15.75
N GLN A 235 -9.18 -34.06 16.02
CA GLN A 235 -9.67 -32.91 15.28
C GLN A 235 -8.60 -32.42 14.30
N VAL A 236 -8.92 -32.50 13.01
CA VAL A 236 -8.14 -31.89 11.92
C VAL A 236 -8.64 -30.47 11.69
N LYS A 237 -7.77 -29.47 11.84
CA LYS A 237 -8.10 -28.07 11.56
C LYS A 237 -7.93 -27.76 10.06
N LYS A 238 -8.49 -26.64 9.60
CA LYS A 238 -8.38 -26.17 8.19
C LYS A 238 -6.93 -25.95 7.73
N ASN A 239 -6.01 -25.69 8.66
CA ASN A 239 -4.57 -25.52 8.40
C ASN A 239 -3.78 -26.83 8.61
N GLY A 240 -4.43 -27.99 8.54
CA GLY A 240 -3.80 -29.30 8.70
C GLY A 240 -3.35 -29.65 10.14
N LYS A 241 -3.45 -28.71 11.09
CA LYS A 241 -3.06 -28.94 12.48
C LYS A 241 -3.97 -29.96 13.16
N ILE A 242 -3.36 -30.86 13.94
CA ILE A 242 -4.05 -31.92 14.67
C ILE A 242 -4.21 -31.55 16.14
N ILE A 243 -5.42 -31.75 16.68
CA ILE A 243 -5.72 -31.67 18.12
C ILE A 243 -6.31 -33.01 18.55
N ILE A 244 -5.83 -33.55 19.67
CA ILE A 244 -6.27 -34.84 20.22
C ILE A 244 -7.02 -34.56 21.52
N HIS A 245 -8.23 -35.12 21.62
CA HIS A 245 -9.10 -35.05 22.81
C HIS A 245 -9.31 -36.44 23.40
#